data_AF-A0A846TA57-F1
#
_entry.id   AF-A0A846TA57-F1
#
_cell.length_a   1.000
_cell.length_b   1.000
_cell.length_c   1.000
_cell.angle_alpha   90.00
_cell.angle_beta   90.00
_cell.angle_gamma   90.00
#
_symmetry.space_group_name_H-M   'P 1'
#
loop_
_entity.id
_entity.type
_entity.pdbx_description
1 polymer ?
#
loop_
_entity_poly.entity_id
_entity_poly.type
_entity_poly.pdbx_seq_one_letter_code
_entity_poly.pdbx_strand_id
1 'polypeptide(L)'
;MSRMVFLLEEPSMKHLLQGLLPRLMPNLNFLCIPHEGKTDLERSIPRKLKAWNEPGDRFVIVRDNDNGDCLGLKKRLRTLCEQGGHSAALIRLPCQELEAWYLGDLKALADAYACPRLARLTDKAKYRNPDAISKPAEVIEKLVPEFQKQTAARRMGTRLSEEDNLSRSFQVFLAGVRRLAAEMGCGPEVGFAGVQSDLER
;
A
#
# COMPACT_ATOMS: atom_id res chain seq x y z
N MET A 1 21.50 -7.21 6.40
CA MET A 1 20.73 -5.95 6.36
C MET A 1 19.26 -6.33 6.31
N SER A 2 18.47 -5.95 7.29
CA SER A 2 17.06 -6.34 7.40
C SER A 2 16.22 -5.68 6.30
N ARG A 3 15.17 -6.38 5.86
CA ARG A 3 14.28 -5.95 4.77
C ARG A 3 12.84 -5.88 5.23
N MET A 4 12.09 -5.00 4.58
CA MET A 4 10.64 -5.06 4.61
C MET A 4 10.15 -5.94 3.45
N VAL A 5 9.58 -7.09 3.77
CA VAL A 5 9.09 -8.07 2.80
C VAL A 5 7.58 -7.91 2.61
N PHE A 6 7.18 -7.50 1.42
CA PHE A 6 5.80 -7.30 1.03
C PHE A 6 5.26 -8.55 0.35
N LEU A 7 4.21 -9.18 0.90
CA LEU A 7 3.41 -10.19 0.21
C LEU A 7 2.17 -9.49 -0.35
N LEU A 8 2.03 -9.53 -1.67
CA LEU A 8 1.09 -8.72 -2.41
C LEU A 8 0.12 -9.61 -3.18
N GLU A 9 -1.17 -9.24 -3.20
CA GLU A 9 -2.19 -10.00 -3.91
C GLU A 9 -1.92 -10.16 -5.40
N GLU A 10 -1.44 -9.11 -6.07
CA GLU A 10 -1.24 -9.10 -7.51
C GLU A 10 0.01 -8.29 -7.95
N PRO A 11 0.48 -8.46 -9.20
CA PRO A 11 1.68 -7.76 -9.70
C PRO A 11 1.56 -6.23 -9.79
N SER A 12 0.36 -5.67 -9.91
CA SER A 12 0.14 -4.22 -10.02
C SER A 12 0.69 -3.49 -8.78
N MET A 13 0.40 -3.99 -7.58
CA MET A 13 0.88 -3.43 -6.33
C MET A 13 2.41 -3.46 -6.25
N LYS A 14 3.06 -4.53 -6.74
CA LYS A 14 4.52 -4.58 -6.84
C LYS A 14 5.05 -3.42 -7.68
N HIS A 15 4.47 -3.21 -8.87
CA HIS A 15 4.89 -2.12 -9.75
C HIS A 15 4.68 -0.75 -9.13
N LEU A 16 3.59 -0.55 -8.40
CA LEU A 16 3.35 0.68 -7.66
C LEU A 16 4.45 0.91 -6.62
N LEU A 17 4.69 -0.06 -5.73
CA LEU A 17 5.65 0.06 -4.64
C LEU A 17 7.08 0.24 -5.13
N GLN A 18 7.46 -0.39 -6.24
CA GLN A 18 8.77 -0.23 -6.86
C GLN A 18 9.04 1.20 -7.35
N GLY A 19 8.01 1.96 -7.74
CA GLY A 19 8.16 3.38 -8.06
C GLY A 19 7.99 4.29 -6.85
N LEU A 20 7.08 3.94 -5.94
CA LEU A 20 6.64 4.77 -4.83
C LEU A 20 7.64 4.81 -3.67
N LEU A 21 8.04 3.63 -3.19
CA LEU A 21 8.84 3.52 -1.96
C LEU A 21 10.22 4.18 -2.11
N PRO A 22 10.97 4.02 -3.21
CA PRO A 22 12.26 4.71 -3.35
C PRO A 22 12.17 6.23 -3.34
N ARG A 23 11.05 6.82 -3.78
CA ARG A 23 10.82 8.27 -3.73
C ARG A 23 10.53 8.75 -2.31
N LEU A 24 9.66 8.03 -1.60
CA LEU A 24 9.17 8.47 -0.28
C LEU A 24 10.07 8.03 0.87
N MET A 25 10.80 6.91 0.70
CA MET A 25 11.61 6.24 1.71
C MET A 25 12.87 5.65 1.05
N PRO A 26 13.82 6.49 0.59
CA PRO A 26 14.96 6.06 -0.24
C PRO A 26 15.89 5.04 0.44
N ASN A 27 15.94 5.05 1.78
CA ASN A 27 16.79 4.13 2.56
C ASN A 27 16.09 2.81 2.91
N LEU A 28 14.82 2.63 2.51
CA LEU A 28 14.08 1.42 2.81
C LEU A 28 14.57 0.27 1.91
N ASN A 29 15.18 -0.75 2.53
CA ASN A 29 15.46 -2.01 1.86
C ASN A 29 14.20 -2.88 1.87
N PHE A 30 13.67 -3.24 0.70
CA PHE A 30 12.43 -4.01 0.60
C PHE A 30 12.43 -5.06 -0.50
N LEU A 31 11.58 -6.07 -0.33
CA LEU A 31 11.34 -7.14 -1.30
C LEU A 31 9.83 -7.26 -1.55
N CYS A 32 9.42 -7.26 -2.82
CA CYS A 32 8.02 -7.50 -3.20
C CYS A 32 7.83 -8.90 -3.75
N ILE A 33 6.94 -9.68 -3.13
CA ILE A 33 6.50 -11.01 -3.53
C ILE A 33 5.03 -10.90 -4.00
N PRO A 34 4.78 -10.75 -5.32
CA PRO A 34 3.43 -10.73 -5.86
C PRO A 34 2.88 -12.16 -5.97
N HIS A 35 1.55 -12.27 -6.01
CA HIS A 35 0.81 -13.51 -6.15
C HIS A 35 -0.19 -13.39 -7.31
N GLU A 36 -0.92 -14.48 -7.58
CA GLU A 36 -1.97 -14.53 -8.60
C GLU A 36 -3.36 -14.51 -7.96
N GLY A 37 -3.63 -13.45 -7.18
CA GLY A 37 -4.91 -13.19 -6.53
C GLY A 37 -4.99 -13.70 -5.08
N LYS A 38 -6.07 -13.34 -4.39
CA LYS A 38 -6.29 -13.62 -2.95
C LYS A 38 -6.04 -15.05 -2.52
N THR A 39 -6.48 -16.02 -3.30
CA THR A 39 -6.37 -17.44 -2.93
C THR A 39 -4.92 -17.89 -2.90
N ASP A 40 -4.11 -17.47 -3.88
CA ASP A 40 -2.69 -17.77 -3.92
C ASP A 40 -1.94 -17.04 -2.79
N LEU A 41 -2.19 -15.73 -2.63
CA LEU A 41 -1.63 -14.94 -1.53
C LEU A 41 -1.88 -15.61 -0.18
N GLU A 42 -3.14 -15.91 0.16
CA GLU A 42 -3.48 -16.41 1.48
C GLU A 42 -2.94 -17.82 1.76
N ARG A 43 -2.90 -18.70 0.75
CA ARG A 43 -2.23 -20.00 0.86
C ARG A 43 -0.73 -19.85 1.07
N SER A 44 -0.13 -18.82 0.49
CA SER A 44 1.31 -18.58 0.58
C SER A 44 1.75 -18.06 1.94
N ILE A 45 0.93 -17.26 2.63
CA ILE A 45 1.30 -16.55 3.87
C ILE A 45 1.88 -17.53 4.91
N PRO A 46 1.13 -18.50 5.45
CA PRO A 46 1.64 -19.34 6.53
C PRO A 46 2.86 -20.16 6.08
N ARG A 47 2.87 -20.61 4.82
CA ARG A 47 3.96 -21.42 4.26
C ARG A 47 5.26 -20.62 4.10
N LYS A 48 5.19 -19.43 3.50
CA LYS A 48 6.37 -18.58 3.24
C LYS A 48 6.91 -18.01 4.55
N LEU A 49 6.03 -17.53 5.42
CA LEU A 49 6.44 -16.94 6.70
C LEU A 49 7.12 -17.99 7.58
N LYS A 50 6.55 -19.20 7.70
CA LYS A 50 7.15 -20.30 8.48
C LYS A 50 8.54 -20.72 7.99
N ALA A 51 8.79 -20.62 6.68
CA ALA A 51 10.06 -20.99 6.08
C ALA A 51 11.10 -19.85 6.06
N TRP A 52 10.73 -18.64 6.51
CA TRP A 52 11.58 -17.47 6.39
C TRP A 52 12.47 -17.30 7.62
N ASN A 53 13.77 -17.60 7.45
CA ASN A 53 14.73 -17.60 8.56
C ASN A 53 15.65 -16.38 8.59
N GLU A 54 15.42 -15.37 7.75
CA GLU A 54 16.26 -14.17 7.67
C GLU A 54 16.03 -13.24 8.88
N PRO A 55 17.03 -13.08 9.78
CA PRO A 55 16.82 -12.32 11.00
C PRO A 55 16.57 -10.83 10.73
N GLY A 56 15.58 -10.28 11.45
CA GLY A 56 15.22 -8.87 11.39
C GLY A 56 14.35 -8.46 10.20
N ASP A 57 14.11 -9.34 9.21
CA ASP A 57 13.12 -9.09 8.17
C ASP A 57 11.72 -8.89 8.81
N ARG A 58 10.98 -7.90 8.31
CA ARG A 58 9.61 -7.57 8.74
C ARG A 58 8.65 -7.78 7.59
N PHE A 59 7.46 -8.28 7.86
CA PHE A 59 6.48 -8.60 6.84
C PHE A 59 5.36 -7.56 6.75
N VAL A 60 4.97 -7.25 5.52
CA VAL A 60 3.78 -6.46 5.20
C VAL A 60 2.91 -7.27 4.25
N ILE A 61 1.67 -7.55 4.64
CA ILE A 61 0.68 -8.22 3.80
C ILE A 61 -0.24 -7.15 3.22
N VAL A 62 -0.30 -7.08 1.89
CA VAL A 62 -1.20 -6.15 1.18
C VAL A 62 -2.16 -6.93 0.32
N ARG A 63 -3.45 -6.74 0.57
CA ARG A 63 -4.54 -7.42 -0.13
C ARG A 63 -5.69 -6.45 -0.37
N ASP A 64 -6.32 -6.49 -1.53
CA ASP A 64 -7.48 -5.64 -1.81
C ASP A 64 -8.70 -6.08 -0.97
N ASN A 65 -9.56 -5.12 -0.62
CA ASN A 65 -10.75 -5.41 0.19
C ASN A 65 -11.91 -5.98 -0.63
N ASP A 66 -12.01 -5.68 -1.93
CA ASP A 66 -13.06 -6.15 -2.85
C ASP A 66 -14.50 -5.93 -2.34
N ASN A 67 -14.81 -4.78 -1.72
CA ASN A 67 -16.09 -4.53 -1.03
C ASN A 67 -16.44 -5.52 0.09
N GLY A 68 -15.47 -6.26 0.61
CA GLY A 68 -15.65 -7.25 1.67
C GLY A 68 -15.66 -6.68 3.09
N ASP A 69 -15.91 -7.57 4.07
CA ASP A 69 -15.76 -7.28 5.50
C ASP A 69 -14.29 -7.08 5.86
N CYS A 70 -13.88 -5.81 5.93
CA CYS A 70 -12.52 -5.40 6.25
C CYS A 70 -12.05 -5.91 7.62
N LEU A 71 -12.94 -6.00 8.62
CA LEU A 71 -12.57 -6.48 9.96
C LEU A 71 -12.38 -7.99 9.96
N GLY A 72 -13.31 -8.74 9.36
CA GLY A 72 -13.20 -10.18 9.17
C GLY A 72 -11.96 -10.56 8.36
N LEU A 73 -11.67 -9.81 7.29
CA LEU A 73 -10.49 -10.04 6.46
C LEU A 73 -9.18 -9.80 7.22
N LYS A 74 -9.07 -8.68 7.97
CA LYS A 74 -7.89 -8.42 8.79
C LYS A 74 -7.67 -9.50 9.84
N LYS A 75 -8.73 -10.00 10.48
CA LYS A 75 -8.64 -11.12 11.44
C LYS A 75 -8.12 -12.38 10.77
N ARG A 76 -8.68 -12.76 9.62
CA ARG A 76 -8.24 -13.93 8.85
C ARG A 76 -6.77 -13.85 8.46
N LEU A 77 -6.33 -12.73 7.88
CA LEU A 77 -4.93 -12.54 7.49
C LEU A 77 -3.98 -12.57 8.70
N ARG A 78 -4.42 -12.05 9.84
CA ARG A 78 -3.66 -12.12 11.09
C ARG A 78 -3.47 -13.55 11.55
N THR A 79 -4.53 -14.36 11.57
CA THR A 79 -4.45 -15.78 11.90
C THR A 79 -3.50 -16.54 10.98
N LEU A 80 -3.50 -16.24 9.67
CA LEU A 80 -2.55 -16.83 8.73
C LEU A 80 -1.09 -16.45 9.03
N CYS A 81 -0.85 -15.20 9.43
CA CYS A 81 0.50 -14.75 9.83
C CYS A 81 0.95 -15.42 11.14
N GLU A 82 0.04 -15.58 12.11
CA GLU A 82 0.29 -16.28 13.38
C GLU A 82 0.63 -17.76 13.15
N GLN A 83 -0.11 -18.45 12.27
CA GLN A 83 0.21 -19.82 11.84
C GLN A 83 1.60 -19.94 11.19
N GLY A 84 2.06 -18.87 10.55
CA GLY A 84 3.40 -18.75 9.99
C GLY A 84 4.48 -18.37 11.01
N GLY A 85 4.15 -18.10 12.27
CA GLY A 85 5.10 -17.66 13.31
C GLY A 85 5.41 -16.16 13.31
N HIS A 86 4.66 -15.34 12.57
CA HIS A 86 4.92 -13.91 12.39
C HIS A 86 3.70 -13.05 12.72
N SER A 87 3.23 -13.12 13.97
CA SER A 87 2.07 -12.36 14.48
C SER A 87 2.22 -10.83 14.39
N ALA A 88 3.46 -10.34 14.34
CA ALA A 88 3.79 -8.92 14.19
C ALA A 88 3.70 -8.39 12.73
N ALA A 89 3.35 -9.25 11.76
CA ALA A 89 3.21 -8.82 10.36
C ALA A 89 2.18 -7.69 10.22
N LEU A 90 2.53 -6.66 9.46
CA LEU A 90 1.67 -5.52 9.21
C LEU A 90 0.67 -5.86 8.09
N ILE A 91 -0.62 -5.80 8.41
CA ILE A 91 -1.68 -6.05 7.42
C ILE A 91 -2.25 -4.71 6.94
N ARG A 92 -2.29 -4.52 5.62
CA ARG A 92 -2.86 -3.33 4.97
C ARG A 92 -3.77 -3.73 3.82
N LEU A 93 -4.90 -3.03 3.72
CA LEU A 93 -5.89 -3.28 2.70
C LEU A 93 -6.16 -1.96 1.96
N PRO A 94 -5.82 -1.84 0.67
CA PRO A 94 -6.43 -0.84 -0.18
C PRO A 94 -7.95 -1.00 -0.12
N CYS A 95 -8.67 0.10 0.13
CA CYS A 95 -10.13 0.04 0.19
C CYS A 95 -10.69 -0.12 -1.23
N GLN A 96 -11.53 -1.14 -1.37
CA GLN A 96 -12.02 -1.67 -2.65
C GLN A 96 -10.91 -2.28 -3.48
N GLU A 97 -10.11 -1.47 -4.16
CA GLU A 97 -9.05 -1.90 -5.07
C GLU A 97 -7.89 -0.90 -4.99
N LEU A 98 -6.72 -1.30 -5.47
CA LEU A 98 -5.57 -0.41 -5.59
C LEU A 98 -5.88 0.92 -6.32
N GLU A 99 -6.74 0.88 -7.33
CA GLU A 99 -7.14 2.06 -8.10
C GLU A 99 -7.79 3.18 -7.27
N ALA A 100 -8.33 2.89 -6.08
CA ALA A 100 -8.81 3.93 -5.18
C ALA A 100 -7.69 4.89 -4.78
N TRP A 101 -6.44 4.42 -4.67
CA TRP A 101 -5.28 5.26 -4.39
C TRP A 101 -4.97 6.21 -5.53
N TYR A 102 -5.26 5.81 -6.78
CA TYR A 102 -5.06 6.67 -7.96
C TYR A 102 -6.13 7.76 -8.03
N LEU A 103 -7.39 7.42 -7.73
CA LEU A 103 -8.47 8.39 -7.62
C LEU A 103 -8.30 9.36 -6.44
N GLY A 104 -7.53 8.96 -5.42
CA GLY A 104 -7.15 9.85 -4.32
C GLY A 104 -6.20 10.97 -4.72
N ASP A 105 -5.50 10.85 -5.85
CA ASP A 105 -4.60 11.89 -6.38
C ASP A 105 -4.85 12.10 -7.89
N LEU A 106 -5.95 12.78 -8.19
CA LEU A 106 -6.35 13.08 -9.57
C LEU A 106 -5.39 14.02 -10.30
N LYS A 107 -4.56 14.78 -9.59
CA LYS A 107 -3.49 15.60 -10.19
C LYS A 107 -2.38 14.69 -10.70
N ALA A 108 -1.89 13.76 -9.87
CA ALA A 108 -0.93 12.75 -10.32
C ALA A 108 -1.47 11.90 -11.47
N LEU A 109 -2.77 11.56 -11.45
CA LEU A 109 -3.41 10.82 -12.55
C LEU A 109 -3.48 11.65 -13.84
N ALA A 110 -3.79 12.95 -13.73
CA ALA A 110 -3.75 13.87 -14.86
C ALA A 110 -2.35 13.90 -15.50
N ASP A 111 -1.31 14.03 -14.69
CA ASP A 111 0.08 14.08 -15.15
C ASP A 111 0.55 12.75 -15.72
N ALA A 112 0.16 11.63 -15.12
CA ALA A 112 0.49 10.27 -15.58
C ALA A 112 -0.03 9.97 -16.98
N TYR A 113 -1.12 10.60 -17.40
CA TYR A 113 -1.79 10.36 -18.67
C TYR A 113 -1.83 11.59 -19.58
N ALA A 114 -1.08 12.65 -19.25
CA ALA A 114 -1.11 13.93 -19.98
C ALA A 114 -2.54 14.44 -20.25
N CYS A 115 -3.40 14.35 -19.23
CA CYS A 115 -4.84 14.62 -19.31
C CYS A 115 -5.25 15.68 -18.28
N PRO A 116 -4.98 16.98 -18.52
CA PRO A 116 -5.16 18.05 -17.53
C PRO A 116 -6.60 18.21 -17.00
N ARG A 117 -7.60 17.75 -17.77
CA ARG A 117 -9.01 17.79 -17.36
C ARG A 117 -9.29 16.96 -16.10
N LEU A 118 -8.47 15.94 -15.80
CA LEU A 118 -8.66 15.10 -14.61
C LEU A 118 -8.35 15.85 -13.32
N ALA A 119 -7.37 16.75 -13.33
CA ALA A 119 -7.03 17.57 -12.16
C ALA A 119 -8.21 18.45 -11.71
N ARG A 120 -9.08 18.85 -12.64
CA ARG A 120 -10.31 19.64 -12.33
C ARG A 120 -11.38 18.82 -11.61
N LEU A 121 -11.21 17.49 -11.54
CA LEU A 121 -12.15 16.61 -10.86
C LEU A 121 -11.87 16.52 -9.36
N THR A 122 -10.71 16.95 -8.86
CA THR A 122 -10.34 16.89 -7.44
C THR A 122 -11.40 17.51 -6.52
N ASP A 123 -12.04 18.61 -6.94
CA ASP A 123 -13.03 19.31 -6.11
C ASP A 123 -14.42 18.65 -6.11
N LYS A 124 -14.66 17.70 -7.03
CA LYS A 124 -15.97 17.04 -7.18
C LYS A 124 -16.22 16.11 -6.01
N ALA A 125 -17.43 16.19 -5.44
CA ALA A 125 -17.84 15.42 -4.27
C ALA A 125 -17.57 13.90 -4.39
N LYS A 126 -17.73 13.34 -5.60
CA LYS A 126 -17.49 11.91 -5.89
C LYS A 126 -16.07 11.44 -5.51
N TYR A 127 -15.06 12.30 -5.65
CA TYR A 127 -13.65 11.93 -5.46
C TYR A 127 -13.08 12.37 -4.11
N ARG A 128 -13.88 13.01 -3.25
CA ARG A 128 -13.44 13.45 -1.90
C ARG A 128 -13.19 12.28 -0.95
N ASN A 129 -13.82 11.12 -1.21
CA ASN A 129 -13.56 9.88 -0.49
C ASN A 129 -13.37 8.74 -1.51
N PRO A 130 -12.17 8.58 -2.06
CA PRO A 130 -11.92 7.58 -3.09
C PRO A 130 -12.08 6.13 -2.57
N ASP A 131 -11.84 5.89 -1.28
CA ASP A 131 -11.98 4.58 -0.64
C ASP A 131 -13.45 4.08 -0.58
N ALA A 132 -14.42 5.00 -0.74
CA ALA A 132 -15.84 4.66 -0.81
C ALA A 132 -16.33 4.36 -2.24
N ILE A 133 -15.48 4.52 -3.26
CA ILE A 133 -15.84 4.22 -4.65
C ILE A 133 -15.77 2.71 -4.85
N SER A 134 -16.92 2.04 -4.98
CA SER A 134 -17.01 0.56 -5.02
C SER A 134 -16.24 -0.10 -6.15
N LYS A 135 -16.07 0.59 -7.28
CA LYS A 135 -15.40 0.10 -8.49
C LYS A 135 -14.46 1.16 -9.06
N PRO A 136 -13.32 1.43 -8.39
CA PRO A 136 -12.45 2.53 -8.78
C PRO A 136 -11.79 2.30 -10.15
N ALA A 137 -11.42 1.06 -10.52
CA ALA A 137 -10.88 0.78 -11.85
C ALA A 137 -11.86 1.14 -12.97
N GLU A 138 -13.13 0.73 -12.89
CA GLU A 138 -14.15 1.10 -13.89
C GLU A 138 -14.37 2.62 -13.97
N VAL A 139 -14.18 3.35 -12.87
CA VAL A 139 -14.25 4.81 -12.88
C VAL A 139 -13.07 5.40 -13.63
N ILE A 140 -11.85 4.88 -13.43
CA ILE A 140 -10.67 5.35 -14.16
C ILE A 140 -10.76 5.03 -15.65
N GLU A 141 -11.20 3.82 -16.03
CA GLU A 141 -11.39 3.42 -17.43
C GLU A 141 -12.30 4.39 -18.20
N LYS A 142 -13.35 4.90 -17.56
CA LYS A 142 -14.26 5.90 -18.15
C LYS A 142 -13.61 7.28 -18.32
N LEU A 143 -12.67 7.62 -17.45
CA LEU A 143 -11.95 8.91 -17.48
C LEU A 143 -10.76 8.88 -18.45
N VAL A 144 -10.12 7.71 -18.56
CA VAL A 144 -8.87 7.44 -19.26
C VAL A 144 -9.02 6.13 -20.04
N PRO A 145 -9.42 6.19 -21.32
CA PRO A 145 -9.62 4.99 -22.16
C PRO A 145 -8.36 4.12 -22.34
N GLU A 146 -7.17 4.71 -22.22
CA GLU A 146 -5.87 4.02 -22.30
C GLU A 146 -5.46 3.34 -20.99
N PHE A 147 -6.35 3.33 -19.98
CA PHE A 147 -6.06 2.74 -18.68
C PHE A 147 -5.80 1.24 -18.80
N GLN A 148 -4.70 0.80 -18.20
CA GLN A 148 -4.34 -0.60 -18.01
C GLN A 148 -3.68 -0.74 -16.65
N LYS A 149 -4.16 -1.64 -15.80
CA LYS A 149 -3.75 -1.72 -14.38
C LYS A 149 -2.24 -1.74 -14.16
N GLN A 150 -1.51 -2.59 -14.88
CA GLN A 150 -0.05 -2.70 -14.72
C GLN A 150 0.69 -1.42 -15.15
N THR A 151 0.30 -0.84 -16.29
CA THR A 151 0.88 0.41 -16.81
C THR A 151 0.55 1.58 -15.89
N ALA A 152 -0.69 1.65 -15.41
CA ALA A 152 -1.15 2.62 -14.44
C ALA A 152 -0.32 2.54 -13.16
N ALA A 153 -0.14 1.35 -12.59
CA ALA A 153 0.63 1.17 -11.37
C ALA A 153 2.07 1.69 -11.48
N ARG A 154 2.74 1.43 -12.61
CA ARG A 154 4.08 1.97 -12.86
C ARG A 154 4.09 3.50 -12.96
N ARG A 155 3.16 4.08 -13.72
CA ARG A 155 3.05 5.53 -13.89
C ARG A 155 2.74 6.21 -12.56
N MET A 156 1.72 5.72 -11.86
CA MET A 156 1.27 6.26 -10.59
C MET A 156 2.31 6.10 -9.49
N GLY A 157 3.08 5.00 -9.47
CA GLY A 157 4.15 4.80 -8.47
C GLY A 157 5.18 5.92 -8.47
N THR A 158 5.47 6.48 -9.64
CA THR A 158 6.42 7.60 -9.78
C THR A 158 5.81 8.98 -9.46
N ARG A 159 4.50 9.07 -9.21
CA ARG A 159 3.76 10.34 -9.16
C ARG A 159 2.89 10.56 -7.95
N LEU A 160 2.32 9.52 -7.34
CA LEU A 160 1.44 9.67 -6.19
C LEU A 160 2.11 10.53 -5.11
N SER A 161 1.39 11.55 -4.68
CA SER A 161 1.75 12.42 -3.57
C SER A 161 1.35 11.76 -2.26
N GLU A 162 2.22 11.84 -1.24
CA GLU A 162 1.82 11.48 0.12
C GLU A 162 0.91 12.54 0.74
N GLU A 163 1.13 13.81 0.39
CA GLU A 163 0.46 14.97 1.00
C GLU A 163 -0.91 15.23 0.37
N ASP A 164 -1.03 15.10 -0.96
CA ASP A 164 -2.25 15.45 -1.69
C ASP A 164 -3.25 14.29 -1.81
N ASN A 165 -2.85 13.06 -1.48
CA ASN A 165 -3.69 11.89 -1.72
C ASN A 165 -4.80 11.76 -0.66
N LEU A 166 -6.05 11.81 -1.13
CA LEU A 166 -7.26 11.77 -0.31
C LEU A 166 -7.68 10.36 0.14
N SER A 167 -7.02 9.30 -0.33
CA SER A 167 -7.30 7.94 0.14
C SER A 167 -6.78 7.73 1.55
N ARG A 168 -7.70 7.45 2.48
CA ARG A 168 -7.36 7.12 3.86
C ARG A 168 -6.61 5.79 3.93
N SER A 169 -6.98 4.81 3.11
CA SER A 169 -6.32 3.51 3.06
C SER A 169 -4.86 3.63 2.59
N PHE A 170 -4.58 4.53 1.63
CA PHE A 170 -3.23 4.89 1.21
C PHE A 170 -2.41 5.54 2.32
N GLN A 171 -2.96 6.57 2.99
CA GLN A 171 -2.29 7.25 4.10
C GLN A 171 -1.97 6.28 5.26
N VAL A 172 -2.91 5.40 5.60
CA VAL A 172 -2.72 4.38 6.66
C VAL A 172 -1.70 3.32 6.25
N PHE A 173 -1.60 3.00 4.96
CA PHE A 173 -0.53 2.17 4.41
C PHE A 173 0.83 2.83 4.62
N LEU A 174 1.02 4.07 4.12
CA LEU A 174 2.30 4.80 4.24
C LEU A 174 2.71 5.02 5.70
N ALA A 175 1.79 5.43 6.57
CA ALA A 175 2.08 5.59 7.99
C ALA A 175 2.53 4.29 8.66
N GLY A 176 1.95 3.15 8.26
CA GLY A 176 2.36 1.84 8.74
C GLY A 176 3.76 1.43 8.27
N VAL A 177 4.06 1.66 6.99
CA VAL A 177 5.39 1.39 6.41
C VAL A 177 6.45 2.28 7.04
N ARG A 178 6.21 3.58 7.20
CA ARG A 178 7.14 4.51 7.87
C ARG A 178 7.43 4.10 9.31
N ARG A 179 6.40 3.73 10.08
CA ARG A 179 6.58 3.28 11.46
C ARG A 179 7.48 2.04 11.51
N LEU A 180 7.21 1.03 10.68
CA LEU A 180 8.07 -0.16 10.61
C LEU A 180 9.49 0.19 10.17
N ALA A 181 9.67 1.09 9.19
CA ALA A 181 10.98 1.52 8.75
C ALA A 181 11.77 2.20 9.87
N ALA A 182 11.12 3.04 10.68
CA ALA A 182 11.73 3.67 11.86
C ALA A 182 12.13 2.64 12.93
N GLU A 183 11.26 1.67 13.24
CA GLU A 183 11.54 0.56 14.15
C GLU A 183 12.71 -0.31 13.69
N MET A 184 12.95 -0.40 12.38
CA MET A 184 14.07 -1.12 11.77
C MET A 184 15.37 -0.30 11.69
N GLY A 185 15.35 0.97 12.11
CA GLY A 185 16.51 1.87 11.99
C GLY A 185 16.74 2.39 10.56
N CYS A 186 15.75 2.29 9.68
CA CYS A 186 15.78 2.82 8.31
C CYS A 186 15.14 4.22 8.19
N GLY A 187 14.86 4.88 9.31
CA GLY A 187 14.31 6.24 9.33
C GLY A 187 15.32 7.28 8.84
N PRO A 188 14.87 8.50 8.46
CA PRO A 188 15.79 9.61 8.28
C PRO A 188 16.60 9.78 9.57
N GLU A 189 17.91 10.03 9.47
CA GLU A 189 18.69 10.51 10.62
C GLU A 189 18.14 11.86 11.05
N VAL A 190 17.09 11.85 11.87
CA VAL A 190 16.69 13.00 12.64
C VAL A 190 17.41 12.85 13.96
N GLY A 191 18.39 13.71 14.20
CA GLY A 191 19.15 13.74 15.44
C GLY A 191 18.21 13.64 16.64
N PHE A 192 18.48 12.66 17.51
CA PHE A 192 17.80 12.50 18.80
C PHE A 192 18.08 13.74 19.66
N ALA A 193 17.21 14.75 19.58
CA ALA A 193 16.95 15.62 20.71
C ALA A 193 15.93 14.88 21.58
N GLY A 194 16.41 14.34 22.70
CA GLY A 194 15.63 13.53 23.62
C GLY A 194 14.33 14.19 24.03
N VAL A 195 13.25 13.43 23.97
CA VAL A 195 12.04 13.72 24.75
C VAL A 195 11.77 12.49 25.58
N GLN A 196 11.86 12.71 26.89
CA GLN A 196 11.53 11.77 27.95
C GLN A 196 10.12 11.21 27.76
N SER A 197 10.00 9.95 28.15
CA SER A 197 8.78 9.24 28.50
C SER A 197 7.76 10.12 29.22
N ASP A 198 6.49 10.01 28.85
CA ASP A 198 5.39 9.97 29.83
C ASP A 198 4.10 9.39 29.22
N LEU A 199 3.64 8.33 29.90
CA LEU A 199 2.26 7.85 30.15
C LEU A 199 1.29 7.46 29.02
N GLU A 200 0.98 6.15 29.02
CA GLU A 200 -0.36 5.55 29.18
C GLU A 200 -1.61 6.30 28.65
N ARG A 201 -2.18 5.82 27.54
CA ARG A 201 -3.59 5.39 27.36
C ARG A 201 -3.91 4.94 25.94
#